data_AF-A0A919TIR9-F1
#
_entry.id   AF-A0A919TIR9-F1
#
_cell.length_a   1.000
_cell.length_b   1.000
_cell.length_c   1.000
_cell.angle_alpha   90.00
_cell.angle_beta   90.00
_cell.angle_gamma   90.00
#
_symmetry.space_group_name_H-M   'P 1'
#
loop_
_entity.id
_entity.type
_entity.pdbx_description
1 polymer ?
#
loop_
_entity_poly.entity_id
_entity_poly.type
_entity_poly.pdbx_seq_one_letter_code
_entity_poly.pdbx_strand_id
1 'polypeptide(L)'
;MTVRALQAQKALHVESGVTLASAGREDVILQLGAHTLLIAVESGVSRIRFTLPAAPRWDDNGEPLPPELAGNLRGIITEIARFWEQEPEFEIACR
;
A
#
# COMPACT_ATOMS: atom_id res chain seq x y z
N MET A 1 -18.18 2.08 4.88
CA MET A 1 -17.31 1.89 3.71
C MET A 1 -15.94 2.41 4.08
N THR A 2 -14.98 1.51 4.27
CA THR A 2 -13.64 1.82 4.77
C THR A 2 -12.71 2.38 3.69
N VAL A 3 -12.99 2.05 2.42
CA VAL A 3 -12.20 2.48 1.25
C VAL A 3 -13.06 3.35 0.32
N ARG A 4 -12.45 4.40 -0.24
CA ARG A 4 -13.05 5.30 -1.21
C ARG A 4 -12.16 5.41 -2.46
N ALA A 5 -12.71 5.12 -3.64
CA ALA A 5 -12.02 5.39 -4.89
C ALA A 5 -11.84 6.90 -5.08
N LEU A 6 -10.61 7.32 -5.38
CA LEU A 6 -10.30 8.68 -5.82
C LEU A 6 -10.14 8.72 -7.35
N GLN A 7 -9.48 7.73 -7.93
CA GLN A 7 -9.30 7.55 -9.38
C GLN A 7 -9.27 6.05 -9.73
N ALA A 8 -9.25 5.71 -11.03
CA ALA A 8 -9.27 4.32 -11.52
C ALA A 8 -8.19 3.42 -10.90
N GLN A 9 -7.03 3.99 -10.53
CA GLN A 9 -5.94 3.26 -9.88
C GLN A 9 -5.48 3.97 -8.58
N LYS A 10 -6.38 4.70 -7.93
CA LYS A 10 -6.10 5.43 -6.69
C LYS A 10 -7.27 5.31 -5.71
N ALA A 11 -7.00 4.76 -4.53
CA ALA A 11 -8.00 4.55 -3.49
C ALA A 11 -7.50 5.08 -2.14
N LEU A 12 -8.42 5.62 -1.36
CA LEU A 12 -8.20 6.16 -0.02
C LEU A 12 -8.81 5.24 1.02
N HIS A 13 -8.02 4.80 1.99
CA HIS A 13 -8.51 4.22 3.23
C HIS A 13 -8.99 5.35 4.16
N VAL A 14 -10.30 5.45 4.37
CA VAL A 14 -10.95 6.55 5.09
C VAL A 14 -10.55 6.57 6.57
N GLU A 15 -10.40 5.41 7.20
CA GLU A 15 -10.06 5.34 8.63
C GLU A 15 -8.61 5.73 8.93
N SER A 16 -7.69 5.38 8.04
CA SER A 16 -6.25 5.64 8.25
C SER A 16 -5.75 6.88 7.54
N GLY A 17 -6.54 7.46 6.63
CA GLY A 17 -6.12 8.54 5.74
C GLY A 17 -5.07 8.14 4.69
N VAL A 18 -4.76 6.84 4.60
CA VAL A 18 -3.75 6.31 3.69
C VAL A 18 -4.32 6.21 2.30
N THR A 19 -3.59 6.72 1.33
CA THR A 19 -3.93 6.60 -0.09
C THR A 19 -3.00 5.61 -0.75
N LEU A 20 -3.55 4.64 -1.47
CA LEU A 20 -2.78 3.74 -2.31
C LEU A 20 -3.05 4.10 -3.78
N ALA A 21 -1.98 4.34 -4.52
CA ALA A 21 -2.02 4.65 -5.94
C ALA A 21 -1.11 3.68 -6.69
N SER A 22 -1.54 3.20 -7.86
CA SER A 22 -0.62 2.52 -8.76
C SER A 22 0.32 3.55 -9.38
N ALA A 23 1.63 3.28 -9.32
CA ALA A 23 2.68 4.12 -9.89
C ALA A 23 3.19 3.58 -11.23
N GLY A 24 2.89 2.31 -11.51
CA GLY A 24 3.30 1.58 -12.70
C GLY A 24 2.75 0.15 -12.69
N ARG A 25 3.27 -0.71 -13.57
CA ARG A 25 2.87 -2.12 -13.63
C ARG A 25 3.36 -2.94 -12.44
N GLU A 26 4.45 -2.50 -11.83
CA GLU A 26 5.22 -3.25 -10.82
C GLU A 26 5.44 -2.43 -9.54
N ASP A 27 4.81 -1.25 -9.42
CA ASP A 27 5.00 -0.38 -8.27
C ASP A 27 3.67 0.26 -7.85
N VAL A 28 3.45 0.32 -6.53
CA VAL A 28 2.39 1.11 -5.92
C VAL A 28 3.00 2.15 -4.98
N ILE A 29 2.41 3.32 -4.97
CA ILE A 29 2.74 4.40 -4.03
C ILE A 29 1.69 4.40 -2.94
N LEU A 30 2.17 4.25 -1.71
CA LEU A 30 1.40 4.52 -0.50
C LEU A 30 1.70 5.94 -0.05
N GLN A 31 0.65 6.76 0.08
CA GLN A 31 0.75 8.15 0.52
C GLN A 31 0.01 8.36 1.83
N LEU A 32 0.62 9.08 2.77
CA LEU A 32 -0.03 9.58 3.97
C LEU A 32 0.37 11.04 4.17
N GLY A 33 -0.57 11.96 3.95
CA GLY A 33 -0.28 13.39 3.97
C GLY A 33 0.77 13.78 2.93
N ALA A 34 1.92 14.27 3.37
CA ALA A 34 3.06 14.61 2.52
C ALA A 34 4.05 13.44 2.33
N HIS A 35 3.91 12.35 3.09
CA HIS A 35 4.83 11.23 3.02
C HIS A 35 4.43 10.22 1.97
N THR A 36 5.42 9.68 1.26
CA THR A 36 5.24 8.64 0.25
C THR A 36 6.15 7.46 0.52
N LEU A 37 5.63 6.25 0.32
CA LEU A 37 6.36 5.00 0.37
C LEU A 37 6.09 4.27 -0.95
N LEU A 38 7.15 3.93 -1.66
CA LEU A 38 7.06 3.10 -2.85
C LEU A 38 7.16 1.63 -2.45
N ILE A 39 6.20 0.84 -2.89
CA ILE A 39 6.10 -0.59 -2.60
C ILE A 39 6.16 -1.31 -3.94
N ALA A 40 7.18 -2.15 -4.10
CA ALA A 40 7.27 -3.03 -5.25
C ALA A 40 6.12 -4.05 -5.19
N VAL A 41 5.46 -4.21 -6.33
CA VAL A 41 4.38 -5.18 -6.50
C VAL A 41 4.62 -6.04 -7.72
N GLU A 42 4.23 -7.30 -7.63
CA GLU A 42 4.17 -8.20 -8.77
C GLU A 42 2.70 -8.42 -9.12
N SER A 43 2.26 -7.88 -10.26
CA SER A 43 0.88 -8.01 -10.72
C SER A 43 0.70 -9.28 -11.55
N GLY A 44 -0.09 -10.21 -11.02
CA GLY A 44 -0.60 -11.38 -11.72
C GLY A 44 -2.00 -11.12 -12.29
N VAL A 45 -2.57 -12.13 -12.97
CA VAL A 45 -3.89 -12.03 -13.63
C VAL A 45 -5.05 -11.86 -12.61
N SER A 46 -4.90 -12.37 -11.40
CA SER A 46 -5.94 -12.33 -10.35
C SER A 46 -5.38 -12.02 -8.95
N ARG A 47 -4.08 -11.82 -8.85
CA ARG A 47 -3.36 -11.66 -7.59
C ARG A 47 -2.33 -10.56 -7.73
N ILE A 48 -2.09 -9.83 -6.66
CA ILE A 48 -1.03 -8.83 -6.58
C ILE A 48 -0.17 -9.17 -5.37
N ARG A 49 1.11 -9.44 -5.59
CA ARG A 49 2.06 -9.64 -4.50
C ARG A 49 2.71 -8.32 -4.13
N PHE A 50 2.58 -7.91 -2.88
CA PHE A 50 3.19 -6.72 -2.31
C PHE A 50 4.45 -7.10 -1.54
N THR A 51 5.59 -6.56 -1.97
CA THR A 51 6.87 -6.78 -1.30
C THR A 51 7.08 -5.67 -0.28
N LEU A 52 6.75 -5.97 0.98
CA LEU A 52 6.86 -5.02 2.08
C LEU A 52 8.24 -5.16 2.75
N PRO A 53 8.99 -4.06 2.94
CA PRO A 53 10.20 -4.11 3.75
C PRO A 53 9.87 -4.47 5.21
N ALA A 54 10.74 -5.24 5.87
CA ALA A 54 10.57 -5.60 7.29
C ALA A 54 10.49 -4.37 8.21
N ALA A 55 11.18 -3.29 7.84
CA ALA A 55 11.12 -1.99 8.49
C ALA A 55 10.72 -0.93 7.45
N PRO A 56 9.42 -0.70 7.22
CA PRO A 56 8.98 0.28 6.23
C PRO A 56 9.34 1.70 6.70
N ARG A 57 9.92 2.46 5.78
CA ARG A 57 10.33 3.86 5.97
C ARG A 57 9.81 4.70 4.82
N TRP A 58 9.47 5.95 5.09
CA TRP A 58 9.08 6.89 4.05
C TRP A 58 10.25 7.18 3.10
N ASP A 59 9.97 7.25 1.81
CA ASP A 59 10.96 7.51 0.77
C ASP A 59 11.41 8.99 0.77
N ASP A 60 10.50 9.89 1.18
CA ASP A 60 10.75 11.34 1.21
C ASP A 60 11.85 11.75 2.21
N ASN A 61 11.75 11.24 3.46
CA ASN A 61 12.62 11.68 4.56
C ASN A 61 13.33 10.53 5.29
N GLY A 62 13.08 9.26 4.91
CA GLY A 62 13.68 8.09 5.54
C GLY A 62 13.14 7.76 6.94
N GLU A 63 12.12 8.46 7.43
CA GLU A 63 11.55 8.19 8.75
C GLU A 63 10.78 6.86 8.76
N PRO A 64 10.82 6.12 9.88
CA PRO A 64 10.02 4.90 10.01
C PRO A 64 8.53 5.22 9.94
N LEU A 65 7.76 4.29 9.37
CA LEU A 65 6.31 4.41 9.41
C LEU A 65 5.82 4.42 10.87
N PRO A 66 4.77 5.20 11.18
CA PRO A 66 4.14 5.18 12.50
C PRO A 66 3.79 3.74 12.91
N PRO A 67 4.02 3.31 14.17
CA PRO A 67 3.83 1.92 14.58
C PRO A 67 2.39 1.44 14.40
N GLU A 68 1.41 2.32 14.60
CA GLU A 68 -0.01 2.03 14.35
C GLU A 68 -0.27 1.77 12.86
N LEU A 69 0.37 2.53 11.97
CA LEU A 69 0.26 2.31 10.53
C LEU A 69 0.99 1.05 10.11
N ALA A 70 2.22 0.83 10.59
CA ALA A 70 3.01 -0.35 10.26
C ALA A 70 2.31 -1.65 10.69
N GLY A 71 1.66 -1.66 11.86
CA GLY A 71 0.86 -2.78 12.34
C GLY A 71 -0.39 -3.05 11.50
N ASN A 72 -1.03 -1.99 10.99
CA ASN A 72 -2.27 -2.08 10.21
C ASN A 72 -2.04 -2.10 8.69
N LEU A 73 -0.81 -1.94 8.22
CA LEU A 73 -0.46 -1.73 6.81
C LEU A 73 -1.01 -2.84 5.91
N ARG A 74 -0.85 -4.09 6.35
CA ARG A 74 -1.37 -5.26 5.62
C ARG A 74 -2.88 -5.25 5.55
N GLY A 75 -3.57 -4.86 6.63
CA GLY A 75 -5.03 -4.75 6.66
C GLY A 75 -5.51 -3.69 5.68
N ILE A 76 -4.90 -2.50 5.72
CA ILE A 76 -5.22 -1.37 4.83
C ILE A 76 -5.02 -1.74 3.36
N ILE A 77 -3.86 -2.31 3.01
CA ILE A 77 -3.58 -2.77 1.64
C ILE A 77 -4.57 -3.87 1.26
N THR A 78 -4.92 -4.78 2.18
CA THR A 78 -5.90 -5.84 1.91
C THR A 78 -7.27 -5.30 1.57
N GLU A 79 -7.76 -4.32 2.32
CA GLU A 79 -9.06 -3.71 2.05
C GLU A 79 -9.08 -2.98 0.70
N ILE A 80 -8.00 -2.27 0.37
CA ILE A 80 -7.89 -1.58 -0.92
C ILE A 80 -7.76 -2.58 -2.09
N ALA A 81 -6.94 -3.62 -1.96
CA ALA A 81 -6.77 -4.63 -3.00
C ALA A 81 -8.10 -5.38 -3.25
N ARG A 82 -8.82 -5.75 -2.19
CA ARG A 82 -10.16 -6.34 -2.30
C ARG A 82 -11.16 -5.40 -2.95
N PHE A 83 -11.07 -4.11 -2.68
CA PHE A 83 -11.88 -3.09 -3.35
C PHE A 83 -11.61 -3.04 -4.87
N TRP A 84 -10.40 -3.38 -5.31
CA TRP A 84 -10.04 -3.53 -6.73
C TRP A 84 -10.27 -4.94 -7.29
N GLU A 85 -10.96 -5.81 -6.54
CA GLU A 85 -11.20 -7.22 -6.93
C GLU A 85 -9.89 -8.01 -7.15
N GLN A 86 -8.82 -7.60 -6.46
CA GLN A 86 -7.51 -8.25 -6.47
C GLN A 86 -7.27 -9.00 -5.18
N GLU A 87 -6.64 -10.17 -5.27
CA GLU A 87 -6.21 -10.93 -4.10
C GLU A 87 -4.77 -10.54 -3.71
N PRO A 88 -4.57 -9.88 -2.56
CA PRO A 88 -3.24 -9.43 -2.14
C PRO A 88 -2.43 -10.58 -1.53
N GLU A 89 -1.20 -10.74 -1.97
CA GLU A 89 -0.17 -11.57 -1.33
C GLU A 89 0.88 -10.65 -0.69
N PHE A 90 1.46 -11.04 0.44
CA PHE A 90 2.47 -10.23 1.12
C PHE A 90 3.77 -11.01 1.26
N GLU A 91 4.85 -10.44 0.76
CA GLU A 91 6.21 -10.93 0.98
C GLU A 91 6.95 -9.93 1.86
N ILE A 92 7.63 -10.42 2.89
CA ILE A 92 8.51 -9.57 3.70
C ILE A 92 9.89 -9.60 3.09
N ALA A 93 10.34 -8.48 2.55
CA ALA A 93 11.74 -8.32 2.18
C ALA A 93 12.58 -8.13 3.45
N CYS A 94 13.27 -9.19 3.86
CA CYS A 94 14.38 -9.11 4.82
C CYS A 94 15.62 -8.62 4.05
N ARG A 95 15.88 -7.32 4.06
CA ARG A 95 17.13 -6.76 3.54
C ARG A 95 17.81 -5.91 4.59
#